data_AF-K5XZB4-F1
#
_entry.id   AF-K5XZB4-F1
#
_cell.length_a   1.000
_cell.length_b   1.000
_cell.length_c   1.000
_cell.angle_alpha   90.00
_cell.angle_beta   90.00
_cell.angle_gamma   90.00
#
_symmetry.space_group_name_H-M   'P 1'
#
loop_
_entity.id
_entity.type
_entity.pdbx_description
1 polymer ?
#
loop_
_entity_poly.entity_id
_entity_poly.type
_entity_poly.pdbx_seq_one_letter_code
_entity_poly.pdbx_strand_id
1 'polypeptide(L)'
;MNRPFGAVDVAANLKGAVPKATTQKILLALAEKGELTLKTYGKTTFFVVNQSKLDCLPAEEIAMLESDLKVVEEQNKALGVELKNASAELMKHKSCPTDAEIEVQIAQLTKKVFADCAERLRPLQQGAVTISSEDVAHVEKEWMLWRGEWVRRRKVFTEYEFWQLATDVLSPQDAKELGEDLGVEWDSVEHVALERGLAKTALKRKRA
;
A
#
# COMPACT_ATOMS: atom_id res chain seq x y z
N MET A 1 1.22 -44.65 28.70
CA MET A 1 1.89 -45.06 27.44
C MET A 1 2.39 -46.48 27.63
N ASN A 2 1.78 -47.49 26.99
CA ASN A 2 2.12 -48.92 27.18
C ASN A 2 3.30 -49.39 26.31
N ARG A 3 4.22 -48.48 26.00
CA ARG A 3 5.40 -48.77 25.19
C ARG A 3 6.47 -49.48 26.05
N PRO A 4 7.21 -50.47 25.52
CA PRO A 4 8.35 -51.04 26.22
C PRO A 4 9.48 -50.02 26.40
N PHE A 5 10.11 -49.99 27.58
CA PHE A 5 11.22 -49.09 27.89
C PHE A 5 12.41 -49.83 28.50
N GLY A 6 13.63 -49.35 28.22
CA GLY A 6 14.81 -49.74 28.98
C GLY A 6 14.91 -48.92 30.28
N ALA A 7 15.61 -49.43 31.28
CA ALA A 7 15.76 -48.72 32.56
C ALA A 7 16.48 -47.36 32.42
N VAL A 8 17.33 -47.20 31.41
CA VAL A 8 17.99 -45.93 31.08
C VAL A 8 16.96 -44.91 30.62
N ASP A 9 16.06 -45.32 29.73
CA ASP A 9 15.01 -44.46 29.17
C ASP A 9 14.01 -44.05 30.26
N VAL A 10 13.65 -44.99 31.14
CA VAL A 10 12.78 -44.70 32.29
C VAL A 10 13.45 -43.68 33.21
N ALA A 11 14.72 -43.86 33.56
CA ALA A 11 15.44 -42.91 34.42
C ALA A 11 15.55 -41.51 33.78
N ALA A 12 15.73 -41.44 32.46
CA ALA A 12 15.74 -40.19 31.71
C ALA A 12 14.36 -39.51 31.68
N ASN A 13 13.28 -40.27 31.45
CA ASN A 13 11.90 -39.77 31.47
C ASN A 13 11.48 -39.28 32.87
N LEU A 14 12.04 -39.86 33.93
CA LEU A 14 11.88 -39.39 35.31
C LEU A 14 12.72 -38.15 35.63
N LYS A 15 13.43 -37.57 34.64
CA LYS A 15 14.23 -36.33 34.75
C LYS A 15 15.22 -36.33 35.93
N GLY A 16 15.81 -37.49 36.22
CA GLY A 16 16.80 -37.62 37.31
C GLY A 16 16.22 -37.73 38.72
N ALA A 17 14.90 -37.81 38.89
CA ALA A 17 14.27 -38.03 40.19
C ALA A 17 14.68 -39.38 40.85
N VAL A 18 15.03 -40.37 40.03
CA VAL A 18 15.54 -41.67 40.49
C VAL A 18 16.85 -42.00 39.75
N PRO A 19 17.95 -42.28 40.48
CA PRO A 19 19.22 -42.66 39.86
C PRO A 19 19.08 -43.94 39.03
N LYS A 20 19.79 -44.03 37.90
CA LYS A 20 19.74 -45.16 36.94
C LYS A 20 19.86 -46.53 37.61
N ALA A 21 20.79 -46.69 38.56
CA ALA A 21 21.00 -47.95 39.27
C ALA A 21 19.78 -48.33 40.14
N THR A 22 19.15 -47.34 40.76
CA THR A 22 17.94 -47.51 41.57
C THR A 22 16.74 -47.82 40.69
N THR A 23 16.59 -47.14 39.54
CA THR A 23 15.54 -47.42 38.56
C THR A 23 15.60 -48.86 38.06
N GLN A 24 16.80 -49.36 37.73
CA GLN A 24 16.98 -50.76 37.33
C GLN A 24 16.50 -51.74 38.41
N LYS A 25 16.86 -51.50 39.67
CA LYS A 25 16.45 -52.36 40.79
C LYS A 25 14.94 -52.35 41.01
N ILE A 26 14.31 -51.16 40.94
CA ILE A 26 12.87 -51.02 41.10
C ILE A 26 12.12 -51.74 39.97
N LEU A 27 12.56 -51.60 38.72
CA LEU A 27 11.94 -52.26 37.57
C LEU A 27 12.05 -53.79 37.65
N LEU A 28 13.17 -54.31 38.14
CA LEU A 28 13.35 -55.75 38.40
C LEU A 28 12.40 -56.22 39.51
N ALA A 29 12.30 -55.50 40.62
CA ALA A 29 11.38 -55.84 41.72
C ALA A 29 9.90 -55.80 41.28
N LEU A 30 9.51 -54.85 40.42
CA LEU A 30 8.17 -54.78 39.85
C LEU A 30 7.89 -55.92 38.86
N ALA A 31 8.92 -56.39 38.15
CA ALA A 31 8.80 -57.55 37.30
C ALA A 31 8.69 -58.86 38.10
N GLU A 32 9.41 -58.99 39.23
CA GLU A 32 9.27 -60.11 40.17
C GLU A 32 7.88 -60.17 40.80
N LYS A 33 7.26 -59.01 41.10
CA LYS A 33 5.86 -58.91 41.53
C LYS A 33 4.84 -59.19 40.42
N GLY A 34 5.30 -59.39 39.18
CA GLY A 34 4.46 -59.66 38.02
C GLY A 34 3.63 -58.46 37.55
N GLU A 35 3.94 -57.24 38.01
CA GLU A 35 3.33 -56.00 37.50
C GLU A 35 3.92 -55.60 36.14
N LEU A 36 5.22 -55.86 35.96
CA LEU A 36 5.92 -55.69 34.69
C LEU A 36 6.28 -57.05 34.09
N THR A 37 6.31 -57.12 32.78
CA THR A 37 7.00 -58.19 32.05
C THR A 37 8.35 -57.67 31.59
N LEU A 38 9.38 -58.49 31.78
CA LEU A 38 10.74 -58.18 31.36
C LEU A 38 11.15 -59.09 30.20
N LYS A 39 11.88 -58.54 29.23
CA LYS A 39 12.51 -59.32 28.17
C LYS A 39 13.91 -58.81 27.88
N THR A 40 14.86 -59.73 27.87
CA THR A 40 16.28 -59.46 27.61
C THR A 40 16.60 -59.67 26.15
N TYR A 41 17.18 -58.66 25.50
CA TYR A 41 17.71 -58.73 24.15
C TYR A 41 19.21 -58.37 24.21
N GLY A 42 20.07 -59.39 24.06
CA GLY A 42 21.51 -59.23 24.21
C GLY A 42 21.88 -58.68 25.59
N LYS A 43 22.50 -57.49 25.63
CA LYS A 43 22.93 -56.81 26.87
C LYS A 43 21.86 -55.90 27.48
N THR A 44 20.72 -55.72 26.81
CA THR A 44 19.69 -54.75 27.19
C THR A 44 18.40 -55.44 27.63
N THR A 45 17.85 -55.01 28.75
CA THR A 45 16.56 -55.49 29.28
C THR A 45 15.49 -54.42 29.06
N PHE A 46 14.37 -54.84 28.49
CA PHE A 46 13.18 -54.01 28.32
C PHE A 46 12.11 -54.44 29.30
N PHE A 47 11.39 -53.45 29.82
CA PHE A 47 10.27 -53.62 30.74
C PHE A 47 9.02 -53.04 30.11
N VAL A 48 7.91 -53.75 30.22
CA VAL A 48 6.59 -53.29 29.79
C VAL A 48 5.55 -53.69 30.83
N VAL A 49 4.47 -52.93 30.95
CA VAL A 49 3.36 -53.28 31.82
C VAL A 49 2.76 -54.61 31.35
N ASN A 50 2.47 -55.50 32.30
CA ASN A 50 1.87 -56.78 32.02
C ASN A 50 0.47 -56.61 31.39
N GLN A 51 0.38 -56.77 30.07
CA GLN A 51 -0.85 -56.57 29.30
C GLN A 51 -1.92 -57.62 29.64
N SER A 52 -1.54 -58.78 30.17
CA SER A 52 -2.50 -59.83 30.57
C SER A 52 -3.32 -59.46 31.80
N LYS A 53 -2.90 -58.43 32.55
CA LYS A 53 -3.65 -57.86 33.68
C LYS A 53 -4.59 -56.73 33.25
N LEU A 54 -4.57 -56.32 31.98
CA LEU A 54 -5.47 -55.30 31.46
C LEU A 54 -6.74 -55.99 30.96
N ASP A 55 -7.88 -55.39 31.27
CA ASP A 55 -9.17 -55.89 30.80
C ASP A 55 -9.23 -55.83 29.27
N CYS A 56 -9.60 -56.94 28.67
CA CYS A 56 -9.86 -57.02 27.23
C CYS A 56 -11.33 -56.69 27.00
N LEU A 57 -11.59 -55.59 26.31
CA LEU A 57 -12.96 -55.18 25.98
C LEU A 57 -13.57 -56.14 24.93
N PRO A 58 -14.86 -56.48 25.04
CA PRO A 58 -15.55 -57.26 24.02
C PRO A 58 -15.69 -56.46 22.71
N ALA A 59 -15.80 -57.17 21.59
CA ALA A 59 -15.83 -56.56 20.26
C ALA A 59 -16.99 -55.56 20.06
N GLU A 60 -18.12 -55.78 20.74
CA GLU A 60 -19.28 -54.88 20.70
C GLU A 60 -18.97 -53.53 21.35
N GLU A 61 -18.33 -53.53 22.52
CA GLU A 61 -17.93 -52.30 23.22
C GLU A 61 -16.85 -51.53 22.42
N ILE A 62 -15.94 -52.25 21.76
CA ILE A 62 -14.96 -51.63 20.87
C ILE A 62 -15.67 -50.92 19.70
N ALA A 63 -16.63 -51.59 19.06
CA ALA A 63 -17.39 -51.01 17.94
C ALA A 63 -18.20 -49.78 18.36
N MET A 64 -18.78 -49.78 19.57
CA MET A 64 -19.44 -48.61 20.15
C MET A 64 -18.46 -47.45 20.36
N LEU A 65 -17.32 -47.71 21.00
CA LEU A 65 -16.29 -46.68 21.22
C LEU A 65 -15.73 -46.11 19.91
N GLU A 66 -15.56 -46.93 18.88
CA GLU A 66 -15.15 -46.46 17.54
C GLU A 66 -16.20 -45.54 16.90
N SER A 67 -17.48 -45.83 17.10
CA SER A 67 -18.58 -44.97 16.64
C SER A 67 -18.56 -43.63 17.38
N ASP A 68 -18.46 -43.66 18.71
CA ASP A 68 -18.39 -42.45 19.54
C ASP A 68 -17.17 -41.60 19.19
N LEU A 69 -16.02 -42.24 18.95
CA LEU A 69 -14.79 -41.56 18.54
C LEU A 69 -15.00 -40.81 17.22
N LYS A 70 -15.63 -41.44 16.22
CA LYS A 70 -15.96 -40.76 14.95
C LYS A 70 -16.86 -39.55 15.15
N VAL A 71 -17.90 -39.68 15.97
CA VAL A 71 -18.82 -38.56 16.28
C VAL A 71 -18.05 -37.40 16.95
N VAL A 72 -17.22 -37.69 17.95
CA VAL A 72 -16.43 -36.67 18.65
C VAL A 72 -15.39 -36.04 17.71
N GLU A 73 -14.79 -36.81 16.81
CA GLU A 73 -13.87 -36.27 15.80
C GLU A 73 -14.55 -35.32 14.82
N GLU A 74 -15.76 -35.65 14.37
CA GLU A 74 -16.56 -34.79 13.49
C GLU A 74 -16.98 -33.50 14.21
N GLN A 75 -17.44 -33.60 15.46
CA GLN A 75 -17.76 -32.43 16.29
C GLN A 75 -16.53 -31.53 16.51
N ASN A 76 -15.37 -32.12 16.81
CA ASN A 76 -14.13 -31.36 16.96
C ASN A 76 -13.71 -30.65 15.67
N LYS A 77 -13.89 -31.29 14.50
CA LYS A 77 -13.64 -30.66 13.20
C LYS A 77 -14.58 -29.49 12.97
N ALA A 78 -15.87 -29.64 13.26
CA ALA A 78 -16.86 -28.58 13.12
C ALA A 78 -16.54 -27.38 14.02
N LEU A 79 -16.33 -27.62 15.32
CA LEU A 79 -15.93 -26.58 16.29
C LEU A 79 -14.61 -25.90 15.91
N GLY A 80 -13.65 -26.65 15.34
CA GLY A 80 -12.40 -26.09 14.85
C GLY A 80 -12.58 -25.13 13.67
N VAL A 81 -13.56 -25.37 12.81
CA VAL A 81 -13.94 -24.45 11.72
C VAL A 81 -14.65 -23.20 12.28
N GLU A 82 -15.60 -23.39 13.19
CA GLU A 82 -16.30 -22.28 13.84
C GLU A 82 -15.35 -21.35 14.59
N LEU A 83 -14.40 -21.91 15.35
CA LEU A 83 -13.38 -21.14 16.06
C LEU A 83 -12.53 -20.31 15.10
N LYS A 84 -12.12 -20.88 13.96
CA LYS A 84 -11.36 -20.16 12.94
C LYS A 84 -12.17 -18.99 12.39
N ASN A 85 -13.43 -19.22 12.02
CA ASN A 85 -14.30 -18.18 11.50
C ASN A 85 -14.54 -17.05 12.52
N ALA A 86 -14.90 -17.40 13.75
CA ALA A 86 -15.11 -16.44 14.82
C ALA A 86 -13.84 -15.64 15.14
N SER A 87 -12.66 -16.28 15.10
CA SER A 87 -11.38 -15.60 15.29
C SER A 87 -11.06 -14.60 14.18
N ALA A 88 -11.42 -14.93 12.93
CA ALA A 88 -11.24 -14.07 11.77
C ALA A 88 -12.18 -12.85 11.84
N GLU A 89 -13.44 -13.05 12.23
CA GLU A 89 -14.39 -11.95 12.45
C GLU A 89 -13.93 -11.03 13.58
N LEU A 90 -13.49 -11.60 14.70
CA LEU A 90 -12.98 -10.82 15.83
C LEU A 90 -11.74 -10.02 15.44
N MET A 91 -10.83 -10.58 14.63
CA MET A 91 -9.67 -9.85 14.12
C MET A 91 -10.10 -8.70 13.21
N LYS A 92 -11.09 -8.91 12.33
CA LYS A 92 -11.65 -7.87 11.47
C LYS A 92 -12.22 -6.71 12.30
N HIS A 93 -13.02 -7.01 13.33
CA HIS A 93 -13.56 -5.99 14.22
C HIS A 93 -12.48 -5.24 15.01
N LYS A 94 -11.46 -5.94 15.52
CA LYS A 94 -10.33 -5.31 16.23
C LYS A 94 -9.42 -4.46 15.34
N SER A 95 -9.42 -4.71 14.03
CA SER A 95 -8.64 -3.91 13.08
C SER A 95 -9.30 -2.57 12.74
N CYS A 96 -10.60 -2.43 13.02
CA CYS A 96 -11.30 -1.17 12.85
C CYS A 96 -11.22 -0.35 14.15
N PRO A 97 -10.87 0.95 14.07
CA PRO A 97 -11.01 1.84 15.21
C PRO A 97 -12.48 1.92 15.64
N THR A 98 -12.69 2.15 16.93
CA THR A 98 -14.03 2.35 17.49
C THR A 98 -14.64 3.66 16.98
N ASP A 99 -15.97 3.77 17.00
CA ASP A 99 -16.68 4.98 16.55
C ASP A 99 -16.18 6.24 17.28
N ALA A 100 -15.91 6.14 18.59
CA ALA A 100 -15.35 7.22 19.39
C ALA A 100 -13.92 7.62 18.93
N GLU A 101 -13.08 6.65 18.57
CA GLU A 101 -11.74 6.93 18.03
C GLU A 101 -11.82 7.56 16.64
N ILE A 102 -12.78 7.12 15.82
CA ILE A 102 -13.03 7.71 14.50
C ILE A 102 -13.46 9.17 14.65
N GLU A 103 -14.37 9.48 15.57
CA GLU A 103 -14.80 10.86 15.84
C GLU A 103 -13.63 11.76 16.26
N VAL A 104 -12.76 11.26 17.15
CA VAL A 104 -11.55 11.99 17.57
C VAL A 104 -10.61 12.22 16.39
N GLN A 105 -10.40 11.20 15.54
CA GLN A 105 -9.55 11.32 14.36
C GLN A 105 -10.11 12.33 13.35
N ILE A 106 -11.41 12.30 13.10
CA ILE A 106 -12.10 13.27 12.23
C ILE A 106 -11.88 14.68 12.78
N ALA A 107 -12.17 14.92 14.05
CA ALA A 107 -12.00 16.23 14.65
C ALA A 107 -10.55 16.75 14.54
N GLN A 108 -9.56 15.88 14.76
CA GLN A 108 -8.15 16.22 14.62
C GLN A 108 -7.76 16.54 13.17
N LEU A 109 -8.19 15.71 12.21
CA LEU A 109 -7.90 15.90 10.80
C LEU A 109 -8.59 17.16 10.26
N THR A 110 -9.86 17.39 10.58
CA THR A 110 -10.57 18.60 10.20
C THR A 110 -9.88 19.85 10.73
N LYS A 111 -9.42 19.83 11.99
CA LYS A 111 -8.67 20.95 12.57
C LYS A 111 -7.35 21.21 11.85
N LYS A 112 -6.59 20.15 11.52
CA LYS A 112 -5.33 20.26 10.78
C LYS A 112 -5.55 20.81 9.38
N VAL A 113 -6.48 20.22 8.62
CA VAL A 113 -6.82 20.67 7.26
C VAL A 113 -7.30 22.11 7.26
N PHE A 114 -8.16 22.49 8.20
CA PHE A 114 -8.63 23.86 8.30
C PHE A 114 -7.48 24.84 8.58
N ALA A 115 -6.57 24.51 9.49
CA ALA A 115 -5.40 25.33 9.78
C ALA A 115 -4.48 25.45 8.56
N ASP A 116 -4.16 24.35 7.88
CA ASP A 116 -3.30 24.33 6.69
C ASP A 116 -3.92 25.12 5.54
N CYS A 117 -5.21 24.94 5.28
CA CYS A 117 -5.95 25.70 4.28
C CYS A 117 -5.96 27.19 4.63
N ALA A 118 -6.20 27.55 5.89
CA ALA A 118 -6.21 28.95 6.33
C ALA A 118 -4.84 29.61 6.15
N GLU A 119 -3.74 28.93 6.50
CA GLU A 119 -2.38 29.45 6.28
C GLU A 119 -2.09 29.67 4.79
N ARG A 120 -2.51 28.74 3.92
CA ARG A 120 -2.33 28.87 2.46
C ARG A 120 -3.22 29.94 1.83
N LEU A 121 -4.44 30.12 2.34
CA LEU A 121 -5.40 31.10 1.83
C LEU A 121 -5.10 32.52 2.31
N ARG A 122 -4.56 32.70 3.52
CA ARG A 122 -4.26 34.01 4.11
C ARG A 122 -3.48 34.95 3.17
N PRO A 123 -2.34 34.57 2.56
CA PRO A 123 -1.62 35.45 1.66
C PRO A 123 -2.43 35.77 0.39
N LEU A 124 -3.18 34.80 -0.15
CA LEU A 124 -4.00 34.98 -1.34
C LEU A 124 -5.16 35.96 -1.08
N GLN A 125 -5.81 35.87 0.07
CA GLN A 125 -6.89 36.78 0.49
C GLN A 125 -6.39 38.20 0.78
N GLN A 126 -5.14 38.32 1.24
CA GLN A 126 -4.49 39.62 1.48
C GLN A 126 -3.93 40.26 0.21
N GLY A 127 -4.20 39.66 -0.97
CA GLY A 127 -3.75 40.18 -2.26
C GLY A 127 -2.25 40.02 -2.48
N ALA A 128 -1.61 39.03 -1.87
CA ALA A 128 -0.21 38.72 -2.13
C ALA A 128 -0.03 38.42 -3.62
N VAL A 129 0.92 39.14 -4.23
CA VAL A 129 1.28 38.94 -5.63
C VAL A 129 1.96 37.57 -5.73
N THR A 130 1.30 36.63 -6.40
CA THR A 130 1.76 35.24 -6.56
C THR A 130 2.84 35.08 -7.63
N ILE A 131 3.00 36.09 -8.47
CA ILE A 131 3.99 36.12 -9.55
C ILE A 131 5.18 36.94 -9.07
N SER A 132 6.39 36.38 -9.15
CA SER A 132 7.59 37.11 -8.77
C SER A 132 7.75 38.36 -9.64
N SER A 133 8.29 39.44 -9.06
CA SER A 133 8.67 40.61 -9.85
C SER A 133 9.68 40.26 -10.95
N GLU A 134 10.46 39.20 -10.75
CA GLU A 134 11.41 38.68 -11.74
C GLU A 134 10.70 38.02 -12.93
N ASP A 135 9.66 37.21 -12.68
CA ASP A 135 8.87 36.56 -13.72
C ASP A 135 8.12 37.59 -14.57
N VAL A 136 7.54 38.61 -13.93
CA VAL A 136 6.89 39.73 -14.65
C VAL A 136 7.89 40.45 -15.54
N ALA A 137 9.09 40.75 -15.02
CA ALA A 137 10.14 41.42 -15.78
C ALA A 137 10.67 40.54 -16.94
N HIS A 138 10.74 39.23 -16.74
CA HIS A 138 11.14 38.28 -17.78
C HIS A 138 10.13 38.27 -18.93
N VAL A 139 8.84 38.10 -18.61
CA VAL A 139 7.76 38.12 -19.61
C VAL A 139 7.70 39.47 -20.35
N GLU A 140 7.88 40.59 -19.64
CA GLU A 140 7.92 41.92 -20.27
C GLU A 140 9.09 42.07 -21.25
N LYS A 141 10.27 41.54 -20.88
CA LYS A 141 11.45 41.55 -21.75
C LYS A 141 11.26 40.68 -23.00
N GLU A 142 10.75 39.47 -22.84
CA GLU A 142 10.45 38.58 -23.97
C GLU A 142 9.41 39.20 -24.90
N TRP A 143 8.36 39.80 -24.33
CA TRP A 143 7.34 40.50 -25.10
C TRP A 143 7.92 41.65 -25.93
N MET A 144 8.74 42.52 -25.32
CA MET A 144 9.38 43.62 -26.04
C MET A 144 10.26 43.13 -27.20
N LEU A 145 11.00 42.05 -26.98
CA LEU A 145 11.85 41.43 -28.00
C LEU A 145 11.00 40.90 -29.16
N TRP A 146 10.04 40.02 -28.88
CA TRP A 146 9.26 39.34 -29.91
C TRP A 146 8.32 40.29 -30.65
N ARG A 147 7.74 41.28 -29.95
CA ARG A 147 6.97 42.35 -30.59
C ARG A 147 7.84 43.18 -31.53
N GLY A 148 9.06 43.53 -31.10
CA GLY A 148 10.02 44.27 -31.94
C GLY A 148 10.40 43.49 -33.20
N GLU A 149 10.66 42.18 -33.06
CA GLU A 149 10.91 41.28 -34.18
C GLU A 149 9.73 41.21 -35.15
N TRP A 150 8.52 41.01 -34.64
CA TRP A 150 7.30 40.92 -35.45
C TRP A 150 7.06 42.19 -36.25
N VAL A 151 7.07 43.37 -35.61
CA VAL A 151 6.85 44.66 -36.29
C VAL A 151 7.91 44.90 -37.35
N ARG A 152 9.18 44.59 -37.07
CA ARG A 152 10.27 44.78 -38.04
C ARG A 152 10.11 43.87 -39.25
N ARG A 153 9.83 42.57 -39.04
CA ARG A 153 9.64 41.60 -40.13
C ARG A 153 8.42 41.95 -40.97
N ARG A 154 7.31 42.32 -40.32
CA ARG A 154 6.11 42.81 -41.00
C ARG A 154 6.42 44.03 -41.85
N LYS A 155 7.10 45.05 -41.30
CA LYS A 155 7.51 46.24 -42.07
C LYS A 155 8.38 45.88 -43.27
N VAL A 156 9.31 44.93 -43.15
CA VAL A 156 10.12 44.47 -44.28
C VAL A 156 9.26 43.87 -45.38
N PHE A 157 8.30 43.04 -45.01
CA PHE A 157 7.40 42.40 -45.95
C PHE A 157 6.41 43.41 -46.59
N THR A 158 5.83 44.32 -45.81
CA THR A 158 4.72 45.18 -46.24
C THR A 158 5.11 46.60 -46.65
N GLU A 159 6.06 47.23 -45.95
CA GLU A 159 6.42 48.66 -46.11
C GLU A 159 7.73 48.87 -46.89
N TYR A 160 8.75 48.02 -46.70
CA TYR A 160 10.03 48.11 -47.41
C TYR A 160 10.00 47.37 -48.75
N GLU A 161 8.87 47.48 -49.45
CA GLU A 161 8.72 47.15 -50.87
C GLU A 161 8.86 45.67 -51.26
N PHE A 162 9.08 44.69 -50.36
CA PHE A 162 9.22 43.29 -50.81
C PHE A 162 7.95 42.74 -51.48
N TRP A 163 6.80 42.84 -50.79
CA TRP A 163 5.52 42.42 -51.37
C TRP A 163 5.10 43.32 -52.54
N GLN A 164 5.33 44.62 -52.43
CA GLN A 164 5.02 45.58 -53.48
C GLN A 164 5.85 45.31 -54.74
N LEU A 165 7.15 45.07 -54.64
CA LEU A 165 8.03 44.69 -55.75
C LEU A 165 7.57 43.41 -56.45
N ALA A 166 7.09 42.43 -55.68
CA ALA A 166 6.55 41.19 -56.23
C ALA A 166 5.18 41.36 -56.93
N THR A 167 4.44 42.42 -56.60
CA THR A 167 3.05 42.64 -57.05
C THR A 167 2.86 43.90 -57.92
N ASP A 168 3.89 44.71 -58.12
CA ASP A 168 3.82 46.01 -58.82
C ASP A 168 3.38 45.87 -60.29
N VAL A 169 3.65 44.72 -60.91
CA VAL A 169 3.28 44.40 -62.29
C VAL A 169 1.88 43.77 -62.38
N LEU A 170 1.28 43.41 -61.24
CA LEU A 170 0.00 42.71 -61.16
C LEU A 170 -1.15 43.68 -60.90
N SER A 171 -2.35 43.32 -61.35
CA SER A 171 -3.54 44.05 -60.94
C SER A 171 -3.82 43.82 -59.44
N PRO A 172 -4.54 44.73 -58.74
CA PRO A 172 -4.86 44.54 -57.32
C PRO A 172 -5.61 43.24 -57.01
N GLN A 173 -6.35 42.71 -57.98
CA GLN A 173 -7.07 41.45 -57.86
C GLN A 173 -6.10 40.25 -57.97
N ASP A 174 -5.22 40.25 -58.97
CA ASP A 174 -4.23 39.19 -59.17
C ASP A 174 -3.19 39.16 -58.04
N ALA A 175 -2.82 40.32 -57.50
CA ALA A 175 -1.93 40.41 -56.33
C ALA A 175 -2.57 39.80 -55.08
N LYS A 176 -3.89 39.92 -54.93
CA LYS A 176 -4.63 39.32 -53.82
C LYS A 176 -4.71 37.79 -53.97
N GLU A 177 -5.03 37.32 -55.17
CA GLU A 177 -5.08 35.88 -55.50
C GLU A 177 -3.70 35.23 -55.31
N LEU A 178 -2.62 35.91 -55.73
CA LEU A 178 -1.25 35.46 -55.48
C LEU A 178 -0.92 35.37 -53.98
N GLY A 179 -1.41 36.30 -53.17
CA GLY A 179 -1.25 36.25 -51.70
C GLY A 179 -1.94 35.04 -51.08
N GLU A 180 -3.15 34.72 -51.55
CA GLU A 180 -3.90 33.54 -51.12
C GLU A 180 -3.21 32.24 -51.54
N ASP A 181 -2.72 32.17 -52.79
CA ASP A 181 -1.96 31.01 -53.31
C ASP A 181 -0.64 30.78 -52.58
N LEU A 182 0.06 31.85 -52.20
CA LEU A 182 1.29 31.79 -51.42
C LEU A 182 1.05 31.58 -49.91
N GLY A 183 -0.21 31.56 -49.47
CA GLY A 183 -0.58 31.37 -48.07
C GLY A 183 -0.21 32.56 -47.17
N VAL A 184 -0.20 33.77 -47.71
CA VAL A 184 0.11 35.00 -46.96
C VAL A 184 -1.09 35.39 -46.11
N GLU A 185 -0.97 35.21 -44.80
CA GLU A 185 -1.96 35.65 -43.83
C GLU A 185 -1.66 37.09 -43.37
N TRP A 186 -2.61 38.00 -43.61
CA TRP A 186 -2.51 39.39 -43.18
C TRP A 186 -2.95 39.58 -41.74
N ASP A 187 -2.44 40.62 -41.09
CA ASP A 187 -2.77 40.90 -39.70
C ASP A 187 -4.27 41.14 -39.50
N SER A 188 -4.85 40.38 -38.57
CA SER A 188 -6.26 40.51 -38.18
C SER A 188 -6.48 41.76 -37.32
N VAL A 189 -7.75 42.11 -37.11
CA VAL A 189 -8.15 43.19 -36.18
C VAL A 189 -7.62 42.94 -34.77
N GLU A 190 -7.52 41.67 -34.37
CA GLU A 190 -6.97 41.27 -33.07
C GLU A 190 -5.46 41.54 -32.99
N HIS A 191 -4.70 41.26 -34.06
CA HIS A 191 -3.26 41.56 -34.12
C HIS A 191 -3.02 43.08 -34.01
N VAL A 192 -3.80 43.88 -34.74
CA VAL A 192 -3.71 45.35 -34.66
C VAL A 192 -4.11 45.88 -33.29
N ALA A 193 -5.12 45.28 -32.65
CA ALA A 193 -5.53 45.62 -31.29
C ALA A 193 -4.45 45.24 -30.26
N LEU A 194 -3.83 44.07 -30.38
CA LEU A 194 -2.75 43.59 -29.52
C LEU A 194 -1.53 44.50 -29.59
N GLU A 195 -1.17 44.95 -30.80
CA GLU A 195 -0.07 45.88 -31.02
C GLU A 195 -0.32 47.24 -30.33
N ARG A 196 -1.57 47.73 -30.35
CA ARG A 196 -1.99 49.03 -29.79
C ARG A 196 -2.25 48.99 -28.29
N GLY A 197 -2.81 47.90 -27.79
CA GLY A 197 -3.34 47.79 -26.43
C GLY A 197 -2.27 47.78 -25.34
N LEU A 198 -1.11 47.17 -25.62
CA LEU A 198 -0.07 46.95 -24.60
C LEU A 198 1.07 47.98 -24.66
N ALA A 199 1.13 48.84 -25.69
CA ALA A 199 2.06 49.96 -25.75
C ALA A 199 1.74 51.08 -24.73
N LYS A 200 0.50 51.12 -24.20
CA LYS A 200 0.05 52.09 -23.20
C LYS A 200 0.16 51.59 -21.76
N THR A 201 0.42 50.30 -21.56
CA THR A 201 0.62 49.68 -20.25
C THR A 201 2.10 49.45 -19.99
N ALA A 202 2.91 50.51 -20.08
CA ALA A 202 3.87 50.68 -19.00
C ALA A 202 3.00 50.80 -17.76
N LEU A 203 2.84 49.71 -17.00
CA LEU A 203 2.18 49.71 -15.71
C LEU A 203 2.77 50.86 -14.92
N LYS A 204 2.10 52.02 -14.93
CA LYS A 204 2.46 53.16 -14.12
C LYS A 204 2.27 52.69 -12.70
N ARG A 205 3.33 52.13 -12.11
CA ARG A 205 3.49 51.96 -10.68
C ARG A 205 3.21 53.32 -10.08
N LYS A 206 2.00 53.48 -9.52
CA LYS A 206 1.70 54.56 -8.60
C LYS A 206 2.70 54.37 -7.46
N ARG A 207 3.75 55.20 -7.43
CA ARG A 207 4.59 55.33 -6.25
C ARG A 207 3.67 55.85 -5.14
N ALA A 208 3.59 55.08 -4.05
CA ALA A 208 3.09 55.57 -2.77
C ALA A 208 4.05 56.64 -2.24
#